data_AF-A0A3D2VE92-F1
#
_entry.id   AF-A0A3D2VE92-F1
#
_cell.length_a   1.000
_cell.length_b   1.000
_cell.length_c   1.000
_cell.angle_alpha   90.00
_cell.angle_beta   90.00
_cell.angle_gamma   90.00
#
_symmetry.space_group_name_H-M   'P 1'
#
loop_
_entity.id
_entity.type
_entity.pdbx_description
1 polymer ?
#
loop_
_entity_poly.entity_id
_entity_poly.type
_entity_poly.pdbx_seq_one_letter_code
_entity_poly.pdbx_strand_id
1 'polypeptide(L)' 'MGECLDWLGQFGAARMTGSGSAAFLAVASIRAGEELLEQLPSRLRGFVANGINRNPVFVDEPDGV' A
#
# COMPACT_ATOMS: atom_id res chain seq x y z
N MET A 1 1.50 12.83 -9.19
CA MET A 1 0.44 12.25 -8.33
C MET A 1 -0.74 11.79 -9.15
N GLY A 2 -1.28 12.61 -10.07
CA GLY A 2 -2.26 12.16 -11.08
C GLY A 2 -1.86 10.86 -11.77
N GLU A 3 -0.63 10.79 -12.30
CA GLU A 3 -0.07 9.55 -12.90
C GLU A 3 -0.15 8.30 -12.00
N CYS A 4 0.04 8.44 -10.69
CA CYS A 4 0.00 7.30 -9.77
C CYS A 4 -1.45 6.82 -9.53
N LEU A 5 -2.40 7.76 -9.41
CA LEU A 5 -3.82 7.44 -9.31
C LEU A 5 -4.37 6.86 -10.62
N ASP A 6 -3.98 7.42 -11.76
CA ASP A 6 -4.41 6.95 -13.08
C ASP A 6 -3.88 5.54 -13.35
N TRP A 7 -2.64 5.25 -12.93
CA TRP A 7 -2.07 3.92 -13.03
C TRP A 7 -2.76 2.92 -12.09
N LEU A 8 -2.90 3.24 -10.80
CA LEU A 8 -3.58 2.37 -9.83
C LEU A 8 -5.07 2.18 -10.16
N GLY A 9 -5.72 3.20 -10.75
CA GLY A 9 -7.13 3.20 -11.14
C GLY A 9 -7.47 2.12 -12.17
N GLN A 10 -6.49 1.63 -12.93
CA GLN A 10 -6.66 0.51 -13.85
C GLN A 10 -6.90 -0.83 -13.13
N PHE A 11 -6.50 -0.92 -11.86
CA PHE A 11 -6.58 -2.16 -11.06
C PHE A 11 -7.65 -2.09 -9.97
N GLY A 12 -8.30 -0.94 -9.77
CA GLY A 12 -9.43 -0.79 -8.87
C GLY A 12 -9.60 0.64 -8.32
N ALA A 13 -10.33 0.74 -7.20
CA ALA A 13 -10.66 2.02 -6.57
C ALA A 13 -9.46 2.63 -5.82
N ALA A 14 -8.51 3.20 -6.57
CA ALA A 14 -7.34 3.89 -6.03
C ALA A 14 -7.74 5.17 -5.26
N ARG A 15 -6.97 5.49 -4.21
CA ARG A 15 -7.19 6.68 -3.37
C ARG A 15 -5.89 7.37 -3.01
N MET A 16 -5.95 8.68 -2.85
CA MET A 16 -4.86 9.42 -2.21
C MET A 16 -4.84 9.17 -0.71
N THR A 17 -3.66 9.34 -0.10
CA THR A 17 -3.53 9.39 1.35
C THR A 17 -2.94 10.73 1.81
N GLY A 18 -3.47 11.27 2.91
CA GLY A 18 -3.16 12.61 3.41
C GLY A 18 -3.46 13.71 2.38
N SER A 19 -2.60 14.73 2.33
CA SER A 19 -2.59 15.76 1.29
C SER A 19 -1.81 15.35 0.03
N GLY A 20 -1.39 14.08 -0.07
CA GLY A 20 -0.48 13.59 -1.10
C GLY A 20 1.00 13.79 -0.73
N SER A 21 1.94 13.34 -1.56
CA SER A 21 1.80 12.87 -2.95
C SER A 21 1.55 11.37 -3.13
N ALA A 22 1.33 10.62 -2.05
CA ALA A 22 1.13 9.18 -2.08
C ALA A 22 -0.32 8.77 -2.42
N ALA A 23 -0.46 7.59 -3.01
CA ALA A 23 -1.73 6.94 -3.31
C ALA A 23 -1.64 5.45 -2.97
N PHE A 24 -2.79 4.81 -2.75
CA PHE A 24 -2.89 3.39 -2.43
C PHE A 24 -4.12 2.76 -3.10
N LEU A 25 -4.06 1.44 -3.26
CA LEU A 25 -5.15 0.59 -3.72
C LEU A 25 -5.21 -0.63 -2.78
N ALA A 26 -6.41 -1.01 -2.35
CA ALA A 26 -6.59 -2.25 -1.59
C ALA A 26 -6.48 -3.45 -2.53
N VAL A 27 -5.68 -4.46 -2.15
CA VAL A 27 -5.51 -5.71 -2.89
C VAL A 27 -5.98 -6.89 -2.03
N ALA A 28 -6.42 -7.96 -2.69
CA ALA A 28 -6.96 -9.13 -2.00
C ALA A 28 -5.89 -9.99 -1.29
N SER A 29 -4.62 -9.87 -1.69
CA SER A 29 -3.52 -10.64 -1.12
C SER A 29 -2.18 -9.94 -1.32
N ILE A 30 -1.16 -10.35 -0.55
CA ILE A 30 0.23 -9.87 -0.71
C ILE A 30 0.73 -10.17 -2.13
N ARG A 31 0.51 -11.39 -2.61
CA ARG A 31 0.90 -11.83 -3.95
C ARG A 31 0.32 -10.93 -5.05
N ALA A 32 -0.97 -10.58 -4.97
CA ALA A 32 -1.59 -9.67 -5.93
C ALA A 32 -0.94 -8.27 -5.88
N GLY A 33 -0.52 -7.81 -4.70
CA GLY A 33 0.23 -6.57 -4.56
C GLY A 33 1.63 -6.63 -5.17
N GLU A 34 2.34 -7.76 -4.98
CA GLU A 34 3.68 -7.98 -5.55
C GLU A 34 3.64 -8.02 -7.08
N GLU A 35 2.67 -8.73 -7.65
CA GLU A 35 2.43 -8.77 -9.11
C GLU A 35 2.16 -7.38 -9.71
N LEU A 36 1.54 -6.47 -8.94
CA LEU A 36 1.38 -5.07 -9.35
C LEU A 36 2.68 -4.28 -9.24
N LEU A 37 3.47 -4.50 -8.19
CA LEU A 37 4.77 -3.84 -8.04
C LEU A 37 5.75 -4.20 -9.17
N GLU A 38 5.71 -5.43 -9.67
CA GLU A 38 6.52 -5.86 -10.82
C GLU A 38 6.16 -5.11 -12.11
N GLN A 39 4.89 -4.71 -12.25
CA GLN A 39 4.38 -3.96 -13.40
C GLN A 39 4.50 -2.43 -13.22
N LEU A 40 5.06 -1.99 -12.10
CA LEU A 40 5.09 -0.58 -11.74
C LEU A 40 5.96 0.21 -12.75
N PRO A 41 5.46 1.33 -13.30
CA PRO A 41 6.26 2.21 -14.14
C PRO A 41 7.53 2.66 -13.42
N SER A 42 8.67 2.67 -14.11
CA SER A 42 9.98 2.98 -13.52
C SER A 42 10.10 4.35 -12.82
N ARG A 43 9.18 5.26 -13.11
CA ARG A 43 9.06 6.61 -12.53
C ARG A 43 8.31 6.61 -11.18
N LEU A 44 7.58 5.55 -10.89
CA LEU A 44 6.84 5.35 -9.65
C LEU A 44 7.63 4.42 -8.73
N ARG A 45 7.38 4.56 -7.42
CA ARG A 45 7.94 3.70 -6.38
C ARG A 45 6.83 3.32 -5.42
N GLY A 46 6.83 2.07 -4.97
CA GLY A 46 5.79 1.54 -4.11
C GLY A 46 6.28 0.35 -3.30
N PHE A 47 5.46 -0.06 -2.35
CA PHE A 47 5.65 -1.25 -1.53
C PHE A 47 4.28 -1.86 -1.22
N VAL A 48 4.27 -3.15 -0.87
CA VAL A 48 3.09 -3.83 -0.33
C VAL A 48 3.14 -3.77 1.19
N ALA A 49 2.01 -3.47 1.82
CA ALA A 49 1.88 -3.47 3.26
C ALA A 49 0.58 -4.12 3.70
N ASN A 50 0.62 -4.75 4.88
CA ASN A 50 -0.57 -5.24 5.56
C ASN A 50 -1.19 -4.10 6.37
N GLY A 51 -2.44 -3.73 6.05
CA GLY A 51 -3.19 -2.76 6.84
C GLY A 51 -3.67 -3.40 8.15
N ILE A 52 -3.20 -2.86 9.28
CA ILE A 52 -3.56 -3.33 10.62
C ILE A 52 -4.45 -2.31 11.34
N ASN A 53 -5.44 -2.82 12.08
CA ASN A 53 -6.37 -1.98 12.86
C ASN A 53 -5.83 -1.61 14.25
N ARG A 54 -4.74 -2.25 14.68
CA ARG A 54 -4.07 -1.96 15.94
C ARG A 54 -2.68 -1.43 15.62
N ASN A 55 -2.32 -0.32 16.26
CA ASN A 55 -0.99 0.24 16.11
C ASN A 55 0.05 -0.76 16.69
N PRO A 56 1.08 -1.15 15.93
CA PRO A 56 2.03 -2.19 16.31
C PRO A 56 2.85 -1.83 17.56
N VAL A 57 2.96 -0.54 17.90
CA VAL A 57 3.64 -0.07 19.12
C VAL A 57 2.92 -0.52 20.40
N PHE A 58 1.62 -0.80 20.35
CA PHE A 58 0.83 -1.21 21.51
C PHE A 58 0.41 -2.68 21.45
N VAL A 59 1.03 -3.48 20.59
CA VAL A 59 0.89 -4.93 20.65
C VAL A 59 1.90 -5.37 21.71
N ASP A 60 1.40 -5.75 22.89
CA ASP A 60 2.23 -6.17 24.02
C ASP A 60 3.33 -7.14 23.58
N GLU A 61 4.58 -6.73 23.82
CA GLU A 61 5.71 -7.65 23.92
C GLU A 61 5.38 -8.59 25.10
N PRO A 62 5.49 -9.92 24.98
CA PRO A 62 5.18 -10.80 26.10
C PRO A 62 6.09 -10.46 27.28
N ASP A 63 5.47 -10.05 28.40
CA ASP A 63 6.14 -9.78 29.66
C ASP A 63 7.09 -10.95 30.05
N GLY A 64 8.40 -10.68 30.05
CA GLY A 64 9.40 -11.50 30.73
C GLY A 64 10.52 -12.06 29.85
N VAL A 65 11.60 -11.29 29.74
CA VAL A 65 12.98 -11.80 29.70
C VAL A 65 13.73 -11.23 30.90
#